data_AF-A0A1E3Q253-F1
#
_entry.id   AF-A0A1E3Q253-F1
#
_cell.length_a   1.000
_cell.length_b   1.000
_cell.length_c   1.000
_cell.angle_alpha   90.00
_cell.angle_beta   90.00
_cell.angle_gamma   90.00
#
_symmetry.space_group_name_H-M   'P 1'
#
loop_
_entity.id
_entity.type
_entity.pdbx_description
1 polymer ?
#
loop_
_entity_poly.entity_id
_entity_poly.type
_entity_poly.pdbx_seq_one_letter_code
_entity_poly.pdbx_strand_id
1 'polypeptide(L)'
;PPSAVLTLLHSFPSLEPSSFAAIPTSLLALPFRRDILWQAVVYENDTLRDRRSLFLPNRAELGYSKKKMAPQKGRGMARVGKAGSPIFNHGSKPFGPRNPDDRTLLNRRVYNLALRTAFSYAYQRGNLIVLDGPAELVTYKSKAAQAIWEVHAWTNLTVLVIVAGERQNLNLSLRKSEPNTQVLHMKDLDVRTLLKAKKIIVEKEALEYIEENTQGKKYLDEATMGKNFDVGAKRVKEAKAKAQKGKKAQTKK
;
A
#
# COMPACT_ATOMS: atom_id res chain seq x y z
N PRO A 1 29.36 -4.33 -6.18
CA PRO A 1 28.75 -2.98 -6.35
C PRO A 1 28.99 -2.17 -5.07
N PRO A 2 28.99 -0.82 -5.12
CA PRO A 2 29.12 0.00 -3.93
C PRO A 2 28.01 -0.33 -2.93
N SER A 3 28.33 -0.37 -1.64
CA SER A 3 27.39 -0.71 -0.58
C SER A 3 26.40 0.42 -0.29
N ALA A 4 26.86 1.66 -0.40
CA ALA A 4 26.08 2.87 -0.15
C ALA A 4 26.35 3.95 -1.20
N VAL A 5 25.42 4.89 -1.28
CA VAL A 5 25.44 6.07 -2.13
C VAL A 5 25.27 7.30 -1.25
N LEU A 6 26.00 8.37 -1.58
CA LEU A 6 25.92 9.64 -0.86
C LEU A 6 24.72 10.47 -1.33
N THR A 7 23.96 10.98 -0.38
CA THR A 7 22.82 11.88 -0.63
C THR A 7 22.96 13.15 0.18
N LEU A 8 22.60 14.27 -0.42
CA LEU A 8 22.50 15.55 0.28
C LEU A 8 21.27 15.56 1.17
N LEU A 9 21.47 15.89 2.44
CA LEU A 9 20.40 16.27 3.36
C LEU A 9 20.13 17.76 3.23
N HIS A 10 18.85 18.14 3.33
CA HIS A 10 18.40 19.51 3.21
C HIS A 10 17.68 19.95 4.47
N SER A 11 17.87 21.19 4.90
CA SER A 11 17.09 21.77 5.99
C SER A 11 15.71 22.21 5.49
N PHE A 12 14.65 21.96 6.26
CA PHE A 12 13.31 22.49 5.97
C PHE A 12 13.08 23.70 6.89
N PRO A 13 12.57 24.86 6.39
CA PRO A 13 11.77 25.04 5.18
C PRO A 13 12.49 25.54 3.90
N SER A 14 13.72 26.03 3.98
CA SER A 14 14.41 26.66 2.83
C SER A 14 14.92 25.66 1.79
N LEU A 15 15.11 24.39 2.15
CA LEU A 15 15.73 23.33 1.36
C LEU A 15 17.19 23.63 1.01
N GLU A 16 17.93 24.23 1.93
CA GLU A 16 19.38 24.42 1.78
C GLU A 16 20.13 23.13 2.15
N PRO A 17 21.23 22.80 1.44
CA PRO A 17 22.01 21.60 1.75
C PRO A 17 22.68 21.74 3.13
N SER A 18 22.40 20.81 4.05
CA SER A 18 22.96 20.80 5.41
C SER A 18 24.18 19.89 5.53
N SER A 19 24.03 18.63 5.12
CA SER A 19 25.05 17.59 5.32
C SER A 19 24.93 16.47 4.29
N PHE A 20 25.88 15.53 4.29
CA PHE A 20 25.81 14.32 3.48
C PHE A 20 25.43 13.12 4.35
N ALA A 21 24.54 12.28 3.83
CA ALA A 21 24.22 10.98 4.41
C ALA A 21 24.62 9.86 3.44
N ALA A 22 25.18 8.78 3.98
CA ALA A 22 25.42 7.55 3.24
C ALA A 22 24.19 6.64 3.37
N ILE A 23 23.47 6.46 2.27
CA ILE A 23 22.25 5.63 2.22
C ILE A 23 22.56 4.39 1.38
N PRO A 24 22.10 3.19 1.78
CA PRO A 24 22.47 1.97 1.08
C PRO A 24 21.96 1.94 -0.36
N THR A 25 22.79 1.37 -1.24
CA THR A 25 22.48 1.15 -2.66
C THR A 25 21.22 0.32 -2.84
N SER A 26 20.92 -0.52 -1.85
CA SER A 26 19.71 -1.34 -1.79
C SER A 26 18.42 -0.48 -1.88
N LEU A 27 18.42 0.75 -1.39
CA LEU A 27 17.25 1.63 -1.36
C LEU A 27 17.22 2.63 -2.52
N LEU A 28 18.36 3.28 -2.80
CA LEU A 28 18.41 4.43 -3.71
C LEU A 28 19.11 4.18 -5.06
N ALA A 29 19.81 3.05 -5.23
CA ALA A 29 20.55 2.79 -6.46
C ALA A 29 20.37 1.35 -6.97
N LEU A 30 19.12 0.87 -6.95
CA LEU A 30 18.74 -0.35 -7.65
C LEU A 30 18.65 -0.13 -9.18
N PRO A 31 18.87 -1.19 -9.98
CA PRO A 31 18.61 -1.13 -11.41
C PRO A 31 17.12 -0.89 -11.68
N PHE A 32 16.84 -0.06 -12.68
CA PHE A 32 15.46 0.25 -13.08
C PHE A 32 14.76 -0.99 -13.64
N ARG A 33 13.61 -1.35 -13.05
CA ARG A 33 12.79 -2.51 -13.42
C ARG A 33 11.34 -2.13 -13.63
N ARG A 34 10.97 -1.89 -14.90
CA ARG A 34 9.62 -1.46 -15.29
C ARG A 34 8.55 -2.53 -15.03
N ASP A 35 8.91 -3.80 -15.20
CA ASP A 35 8.05 -4.97 -14.96
C ASP A 35 7.51 -5.00 -13.53
N ILE A 36 8.40 -4.85 -12.53
CA ILE A 36 8.03 -4.88 -11.11
C ILE A 36 7.20 -3.64 -10.74
N LEU A 37 7.60 -2.46 -11.23
CA LEU A 37 6.83 -1.24 -11.00
C LEU A 37 5.42 -1.34 -11.56
N TRP A 38 5.28 -1.89 -12.78
CA TRP A 38 3.98 -2.10 -13.40
C TRP A 38 3.10 -3.07 -12.58
N GLN A 39 3.65 -4.20 -12.13
CA GLN A 39 2.92 -5.16 -11.30
C GLN A 39 2.40 -4.53 -10.00
N ALA A 40 3.22 -3.74 -9.32
CA ALA A 40 2.82 -3.06 -8.09
C ALA A 40 1.72 -2.01 -8.34
N VAL A 41 1.85 -1.21 -9.40
CA VAL A 41 0.85 -0.20 -9.75
C VAL A 41 -0.49 -0.83 -10.15
N VAL A 42 -0.47 -1.94 -10.90
CA VAL A 42 -1.70 -2.68 -11.24
C VAL A 42 -2.35 -3.24 -9.98
N TYR A 43 -1.57 -3.89 -9.12
CA TYR A 43 -2.05 -4.40 -7.83
C TYR A 43 -2.71 -3.32 -6.96
N GLU A 44 -2.10 -2.14 -6.85
CA GLU A 44 -2.68 -1.01 -6.11
C GLU A 44 -3.98 -0.52 -6.77
N ASN A 45 -4.01 -0.38 -8.10
CA ASN A 45 -5.19 0.06 -8.82
C ASN A 45 -6.36 -0.91 -8.67
N ASP A 46 -6.09 -2.22 -8.73
CA ASP A 46 -7.08 -3.27 -8.53
C ASP A 46 -7.62 -3.26 -7.09
N THR A 47 -6.76 -3.00 -6.11
CA THR A 47 -7.15 -2.91 -4.70
C THR A 47 -8.00 -1.67 -4.39
N LEU A 48 -7.69 -0.54 -5.03
CA LEU A 48 -8.43 0.71 -4.91
C LEU A 48 -9.78 0.69 -5.64
N ARG A 49 -9.98 -0.24 -6.57
CA ARG A 49 -11.17 -0.31 -7.39
C ARG A 49 -12.35 -0.87 -6.59
N ASP A 50 -13.35 -0.04 -6.32
CA ASP A 50 -14.62 -0.47 -5.74
C ASP A 50 -15.70 -0.61 -6.82
N ARG A 51 -16.14 -1.85 -7.08
CA ARG A 51 -17.27 -2.18 -7.96
C ARG A 51 -18.44 -2.81 -7.23
N ARG A 52 -18.55 -2.65 -5.92
CA ARG A 52 -19.68 -3.17 -5.13
C ARG A 52 -21.03 -2.58 -5.53
N SER A 53 -21.05 -1.44 -6.20
CA SER A 53 -22.27 -0.85 -6.75
C SER A 53 -22.73 -1.53 -8.06
N LEU A 54 -21.88 -2.31 -8.71
CA LEU A 54 -22.21 -3.03 -9.94
C LEU A 54 -22.92 -4.35 -9.60
N PHE A 55 -24.23 -4.22 -9.38
CA PHE A 55 -25.13 -5.35 -9.16
C PHE A 55 -26.24 -5.38 -10.19
N LEU A 56 -26.32 -6.47 -10.97
CA LEU A 56 -27.48 -6.77 -11.80
C LEU A 56 -28.17 -8.04 -11.30
N PRO A 57 -29.47 -7.98 -10.94
CA PRO A 57 -30.18 -9.12 -10.37
C PRO A 57 -30.36 -10.22 -11.42
N ASN A 58 -30.12 -11.46 -11.00
CA ASN A 58 -30.39 -12.63 -11.82
C ASN A 58 -31.91 -12.90 -11.89
N ARG A 59 -32.32 -13.77 -12.82
CA ARG A 59 -33.71 -14.26 -12.95
C ARG A 59 -34.32 -14.87 -11.68
N ALA A 60 -33.49 -15.19 -10.69
CA ALA A 60 -33.90 -15.76 -9.41
C ALA A 60 -34.13 -14.70 -8.33
N GLU A 61 -33.51 -13.52 -8.47
CA GLU A 61 -33.53 -12.42 -7.50
C GLU A 61 -34.54 -11.34 -7.88
N LEU A 62 -34.92 -11.29 -9.17
CA LEU A 62 -36.04 -10.48 -9.61
C LEU A 62 -37.33 -10.91 -8.92
N GLY A 63 -38.12 -9.95 -8.44
CA GLY A 63 -39.40 -10.15 -7.74
C GLY A 63 -40.56 -10.64 -8.63
N TYR A 64 -40.29 -11.15 -9.83
CA TYR A 64 -41.33 -11.68 -10.72
C TYR A 64 -41.83 -13.06 -10.27
N SER A 65 -43.08 -13.36 -10.58
CA SER A 65 -43.67 -14.67 -10.32
C SER A 65 -42.88 -15.80 -10.99
N LYS A 66 -42.64 -16.88 -10.24
CA LYS A 66 -42.02 -18.11 -10.73
C LYS A 66 -43.00 -19.00 -11.50
N LYS A 67 -44.30 -18.67 -11.50
CA LYS A 67 -45.34 -19.38 -12.24
C LYS A 67 -45.06 -19.29 -13.74
N LYS A 68 -45.33 -20.39 -14.45
CA LYS A 68 -45.29 -20.40 -15.91
C LYS A 68 -46.38 -19.48 -16.47
N MET A 69 -46.01 -18.56 -17.36
CA MET A 69 -46.94 -17.53 -17.86
C MET A 69 -47.99 -18.08 -18.83
N ALA A 70 -47.75 -19.23 -19.45
CA ALA A 70 -48.65 -19.82 -20.43
C ALA A 70 -48.60 -21.36 -20.41
N PRO A 71 -49.65 -22.06 -20.87
CA PRO A 71 -49.61 -23.51 -21.03
C PRO A 71 -48.52 -23.93 -22.04
N GLN A 72 -48.06 -25.18 -21.93
CA GLN A 72 -46.98 -25.70 -22.79
C GLN A 72 -47.35 -25.78 -24.28
N LYS A 73 -48.65 -25.94 -24.58
CA LYS A 73 -49.24 -26.08 -25.91
C LYS A 73 -50.62 -25.40 -25.94
N GLY A 74 -51.20 -25.23 -27.12
CA GLY A 74 -52.57 -24.70 -27.30
C GLY A 74 -52.69 -23.18 -27.44
N ARG A 75 -51.58 -22.43 -27.31
CA ARG A 75 -51.59 -20.95 -27.42
C ARG A 75 -51.27 -20.40 -28.82
N GLY A 76 -50.71 -21.21 -29.72
CA GLY A 76 -50.27 -20.75 -31.06
C GLY A 76 -49.09 -19.77 -31.07
N MET A 77 -48.46 -19.52 -29.92
CA MET A 77 -47.28 -18.65 -29.77
C MET A 77 -46.05 -19.44 -29.29
N ALA A 78 -44.88 -18.78 -29.30
CA ALA A 78 -43.65 -19.34 -28.73
C ALA A 78 -43.84 -19.76 -27.26
N ARG A 79 -43.16 -20.83 -26.84
CA ARG A 79 -43.24 -21.36 -25.47
C ARG A 79 -42.59 -20.39 -24.50
N VAL A 80 -43.29 -20.08 -23.41
CA VAL A 80 -42.81 -19.16 -22.37
C VAL A 80 -42.73 -19.84 -21.01
N GLY A 81 -41.66 -19.52 -20.29
CA GLY A 81 -41.44 -19.96 -18.91
C GLY A 81 -42.00 -18.96 -17.90
N LYS A 82 -41.17 -18.61 -16.91
CA LYS A 82 -41.44 -17.54 -15.93
C LYS A 82 -41.20 -16.13 -16.51
N ALA A 83 -41.80 -15.12 -15.90
CA ALA A 83 -41.69 -13.72 -16.34
C ALA A 83 -40.29 -13.12 -16.21
N GLY A 84 -39.48 -13.56 -15.24
CA GLY A 84 -38.10 -13.08 -15.05
C GLY A 84 -37.06 -13.63 -16.06
N SER A 85 -37.49 -14.21 -17.18
CA SER A 85 -36.57 -14.74 -18.21
C SER A 85 -35.82 -13.61 -18.93
N PRO A 86 -34.50 -13.75 -19.21
CA PRO A 86 -33.73 -12.74 -19.94
C PRO A 86 -34.21 -12.48 -21.38
N ILE A 87 -35.05 -13.37 -21.92
CA ILE A 87 -35.65 -13.23 -23.25
C ILE A 87 -36.67 -12.09 -23.28
N PHE A 88 -37.28 -11.75 -22.13
CA PHE A 88 -38.20 -10.64 -22.03
C PHE A 88 -37.47 -9.31 -21.83
N ASN A 89 -38.03 -8.22 -22.34
CA ASN A 89 -37.46 -6.87 -22.21
C ASN A 89 -37.31 -6.42 -20.75
N HIS A 90 -38.24 -6.84 -19.89
CA HIS A 90 -38.22 -6.60 -18.44
C HIS A 90 -37.52 -7.74 -17.66
N GLY A 91 -36.84 -8.64 -18.37
CA GLY A 91 -36.16 -9.81 -17.82
C GLY A 91 -34.83 -9.47 -17.15
N SER A 92 -34.21 -10.48 -16.53
CA SER A 92 -32.85 -10.34 -16.00
C SER A 92 -31.83 -10.16 -17.11
N LYS A 93 -30.71 -9.50 -16.83
CA LYS A 93 -29.54 -9.53 -17.72
C LYS A 93 -28.69 -10.77 -17.41
N PRO A 94 -28.52 -11.72 -18.35
CA PRO A 94 -27.68 -12.89 -18.12
C PRO A 94 -26.21 -12.47 -18.02
N PHE A 95 -25.45 -13.12 -17.13
CA PHE A 95 -24.02 -12.82 -16.88
C PHE A 95 -23.72 -11.34 -16.55
N GLY A 96 -24.67 -10.65 -15.93
CA GLY A 96 -24.45 -9.30 -15.42
C GLY A 96 -23.45 -9.28 -14.24
N PRO A 97 -22.78 -8.15 -13.97
CA PRO A 97 -21.91 -8.00 -12.83
C PRO A 97 -22.66 -8.23 -11.52
N ARG A 98 -21.98 -8.89 -10.59
CA ARG A 98 -22.49 -9.25 -9.27
C ARG A 98 -21.43 -8.89 -8.23
N ASN A 99 -21.29 -7.59 -7.97
CA ASN A 99 -20.34 -7.04 -7.00
C ASN A 99 -18.97 -7.74 -7.09
N PRO A 100 -18.32 -7.75 -8.27
CA PRO A 100 -17.08 -8.47 -8.45
C PRO A 100 -16.01 -7.90 -7.51
N ASP A 101 -15.22 -8.80 -6.91
CA ASP A 101 -14.00 -8.41 -6.22
C ASP A 101 -12.85 -8.41 -7.23
N ASP A 102 -12.30 -7.23 -7.50
CA ASP A 102 -11.22 -7.02 -8.48
C ASP A 102 -9.83 -7.19 -7.84
N ARG A 103 -9.75 -7.42 -6.53
CA ARG A 103 -8.47 -7.48 -5.80
C ARG A 103 -7.58 -8.61 -6.31
N THR A 104 -6.40 -8.24 -6.79
CA THR A 104 -5.35 -9.17 -7.17
C THR A 104 -4.38 -9.40 -6.01
N LEU A 105 -3.65 -10.52 -6.00
CA LEU A 105 -2.65 -10.84 -4.98
C LEU A 105 -1.25 -10.56 -5.53
N LEU A 106 -0.42 -9.89 -4.73
CA LEU A 106 0.99 -9.66 -5.04
C LEU A 106 1.87 -10.09 -3.85
N ASN A 107 2.97 -10.79 -4.15
CA ASN A 107 3.94 -11.19 -3.13
C ASN A 107 4.54 -9.94 -2.46
N ARG A 108 4.50 -9.89 -1.12
CA ARG A 108 5.03 -8.76 -0.35
C ARG A 108 6.49 -8.42 -0.69
N ARG A 109 7.32 -9.42 -0.98
CA ARG A 109 8.72 -9.20 -1.40
C ARG A 109 8.83 -8.47 -2.75
N VAL A 110 7.92 -8.77 -3.68
CA VAL A 110 7.86 -8.09 -4.99
C VAL A 110 7.40 -6.65 -4.81
N TYR A 111 6.38 -6.42 -3.97
CA TYR A 111 5.91 -5.07 -3.64
C TYR A 111 7.00 -4.22 -2.96
N ASN A 112 7.70 -4.78 -1.96
CA ASN A 112 8.82 -4.10 -1.31
C ASN A 112 9.95 -3.76 -2.29
N LEU A 113 10.24 -4.66 -3.24
CA LEU A 113 11.22 -4.41 -4.30
C LEU A 113 10.73 -3.29 -5.26
N ALA A 114 9.44 -3.23 -5.55
CA ALA A 114 8.84 -2.15 -6.35
C ALA A 114 9.00 -0.78 -5.66
N LEU A 115 8.71 -0.68 -4.37
CA LEU A 115 8.91 0.54 -3.58
C LEU A 115 10.36 1.02 -3.64
N ARG A 116 11.32 0.14 -3.38
CA ARG A 116 12.76 0.48 -3.46
C ARG A 116 13.19 0.89 -4.87
N THR A 117 12.67 0.21 -5.89
CA THR A 117 12.94 0.55 -7.30
C THR A 117 12.36 1.92 -7.66
N ALA A 118 11.19 2.29 -7.12
CA ALA A 118 10.59 3.60 -7.33
C ALA A 118 11.41 4.72 -6.68
N PHE A 119 11.90 4.53 -5.45
CA PHE A 119 12.83 5.47 -4.81
C PHE A 119 14.14 5.60 -5.57
N SER A 120 14.71 4.47 -6.01
CA SER A 120 15.93 4.48 -6.81
C SER A 120 15.76 5.25 -8.13
N TYR A 121 14.61 5.10 -8.78
CA TYR A 121 14.27 5.86 -9.98
C TYR A 121 14.12 7.35 -9.70
N ALA A 122 13.46 7.73 -8.61
CA ALA A 122 13.32 9.13 -8.20
C ALA A 122 14.67 9.78 -7.85
N TYR A 123 15.56 9.03 -7.19
CA TYR A 123 16.91 9.46 -6.87
C TYR A 123 17.77 9.67 -8.12
N GLN A 124 17.81 8.70 -9.03
CA GLN A 124 18.55 8.80 -10.30
C GLN A 124 18.10 9.99 -11.18
N ARG A 125 16.82 10.40 -11.05
CA ARG A 125 16.25 11.55 -11.75
C ARG A 125 16.49 12.90 -11.06
N GLY A 126 17.07 12.93 -9.85
CA GLY A 126 17.20 14.16 -9.06
C GLY A 126 15.86 14.71 -8.57
N ASN A 127 14.86 13.84 -8.39
CA ASN A 127 13.52 14.21 -7.92
C ASN A 127 13.29 13.94 -6.44
N LEU A 128 14.20 13.17 -5.81
CA LEU A 128 14.18 12.87 -4.39
C LEU A 128 15.01 13.89 -3.61
N ILE A 129 14.40 14.50 -2.61
CA ILE A 129 15.02 15.44 -1.66
C ILE A 129 14.89 14.83 -0.27
N VAL A 130 16.02 14.61 0.40
CA VAL A 130 16.05 14.06 1.75
C VAL A 130 16.21 15.21 2.74
N LEU A 131 15.39 15.25 3.77
CA LEU A 131 15.43 16.29 4.80
C LEU A 131 16.25 15.86 6.01
N ASP A 132 17.01 16.81 6.54
CA ASP A 132 17.68 16.74 7.83
C ASP A 132 16.70 17.17 8.92
N GLY A 133 16.00 16.19 9.50
CA GLY A 133 15.01 16.41 10.56
C GLY A 133 13.56 16.60 10.08
N PRO A 134 12.70 17.18 10.94
CA PRO A 134 11.26 17.21 10.73
C PRO A 134 10.82 18.22 9.66
N ALA A 135 9.93 17.80 8.78
CA ALA A 135 9.23 18.64 7.81
C ALA A 135 8.10 19.42 8.50
N GLU A 136 8.46 20.42 9.33
CA GLU A 136 7.49 21.21 10.08
C GLU A 136 7.52 22.69 9.72
N LEU A 137 6.34 23.29 9.66
CA LEU A 137 6.18 24.73 9.46
C LEU A 137 5.80 25.39 10.77
N VAL A 138 6.43 26.54 11.04
CA VAL A 138 6.13 27.38 12.22
C VAL A 138 4.69 27.90 12.17
N THR A 139 4.13 28.08 10.97
CA THR A 139 2.77 28.60 10.79
C THR A 139 1.90 27.65 9.97
N TYR A 140 0.60 27.61 10.28
CA TYR A 140 -0.41 26.87 9.53
C TYR A 140 -0.88 27.57 8.25
N LYS A 141 -0.32 28.75 7.93
CA LYS A 141 -0.80 29.59 6.82
C LYS A 141 -0.34 28.99 5.49
N SER A 142 -1.27 28.84 4.54
CA SER A 142 -0.98 28.31 3.20
C SER A 142 0.08 29.12 2.44
N LYS A 143 0.12 30.44 2.66
CA LYS A 143 1.14 31.34 2.07
C LYS A 143 2.57 30.93 2.39
N ALA A 144 2.82 30.40 3.60
CA ALA A 144 4.15 29.96 3.99
C ALA A 144 4.61 28.76 3.15
N ALA A 145 3.70 27.81 2.89
CA ALA A 145 3.99 26.68 2.02
C ALA A 145 4.11 27.12 0.54
N GLN A 146 3.26 28.02 0.07
CA GLN A 146 3.32 28.55 -1.30
C GLN A 146 4.65 29.25 -1.58
N ALA A 147 5.15 30.05 -0.63
CA ALA A 147 6.44 30.72 -0.77
C ALA A 147 7.59 29.73 -1.00
N ILE A 148 7.58 28.57 -0.34
CA ILE A 148 8.58 27.52 -0.55
C ILE A 148 8.50 27.01 -1.99
N TRP A 149 7.29 26.76 -2.49
CA TRP A 149 7.09 26.26 -3.85
C TRP A 149 7.42 27.29 -4.93
N GLU A 150 7.18 28.57 -4.67
CA GLU A 150 7.53 29.67 -5.57
C GLU A 150 9.04 29.84 -5.70
N VAL A 151 9.78 29.83 -4.58
CA VAL A 151 11.25 29.94 -4.56
C VAL A 151 11.90 28.83 -5.38
N HIS A 152 11.36 27.61 -5.29
CA HIS A 152 11.88 26.44 -6.00
C HIS A 152 11.26 26.22 -7.39
N ALA A 153 10.37 27.11 -7.84
CA ALA A 153 9.63 27.01 -9.11
C ALA A 153 8.81 25.71 -9.27
N TRP A 154 8.20 25.21 -8.19
CA TRP A 154 7.40 23.97 -8.15
C TRP A 154 5.89 24.18 -8.17
N THR A 155 5.43 25.41 -8.41
CA THR A 155 4.00 25.80 -8.42
C THR A 155 3.12 24.90 -9.29
N ASN A 156 3.64 24.42 -10.42
CA ASN A 156 2.92 23.55 -11.38
C ASN A 156 3.29 22.06 -11.28
N LEU A 157 4.02 21.65 -10.24
CA LEU A 157 4.48 20.27 -10.06
C LEU A 157 3.68 19.52 -9.00
N THR A 158 3.62 18.20 -9.12
CA THR A 158 3.11 17.33 -8.06
C THR A 158 4.23 17.10 -7.06
N VAL A 159 4.05 17.60 -5.84
CA VAL A 159 5.00 17.44 -4.74
C VAL A 159 4.44 16.42 -3.75
N LEU A 160 5.25 15.47 -3.34
CA LEU A 160 4.91 14.50 -2.30
C LEU A 160 5.82 14.72 -1.11
N VAL A 161 5.26 14.95 0.06
CA VAL A 161 6.00 15.07 1.33
C VAL A 161 5.72 13.81 2.16
N ILE A 162 6.78 13.09 2.51
CA ILE A 162 6.73 11.85 3.28
C ILE A 162 7.30 12.13 4.67
N VAL A 163 6.47 11.87 5.68
CA VAL A 163 6.70 12.29 7.06
C VAL A 163 6.70 11.07 7.99
N ALA A 164 7.58 11.06 9.00
CA ALA A 164 7.68 10.01 10.00
C ALA A 164 6.65 10.14 11.14
N GLY A 165 6.16 11.35 11.39
CA GLY A 165 5.13 11.64 12.40
C GLY A 165 4.01 12.53 11.87
N GLU A 166 2.99 12.81 12.69
CA GLU A 166 1.94 13.75 12.29
C GLU A 166 2.43 15.20 12.39
N ARG A 167 2.26 15.97 11.32
CA ARG A 167 2.63 17.39 11.26
C ARG A 167 1.40 18.24 11.01
N GLN A 168 0.79 18.74 12.08
CA GLN A 168 -0.48 19.46 11.99
C GLN A 168 -0.37 20.74 11.16
N ASN A 169 0.63 21.58 11.43
CA ASN A 169 0.82 22.84 10.71
C ASN A 169 1.12 22.61 9.21
N LEU A 170 1.93 21.59 8.90
CA LEU A 170 2.26 21.21 7.53
C LEU A 170 1.00 20.71 6.80
N ASN A 171 0.23 19.82 7.41
CA ASN A 171 -1.00 19.29 6.82
C ASN A 171 -2.04 20.39 6.57
N LEU A 172 -2.24 21.29 7.54
CA LEU A 172 -3.20 22.39 7.42
C LEU A 172 -2.79 23.43 6.38
N SER A 173 -1.51 23.78 6.31
CA SER A 173 -1.00 24.73 5.33
C SER A 173 -1.07 24.18 3.90
N LEU A 174 -0.76 22.89 3.71
CA LEU A 174 -0.76 22.24 2.41
C LEU A 174 -2.15 21.86 1.91
N ARG A 175 -3.13 21.64 2.79
CA ARG A 175 -4.51 21.38 2.38
C ARG A 175 -5.13 22.49 1.52
N LYS A 176 -4.70 23.74 1.72
CA LYS A 176 -5.20 24.92 1.00
C LYS A 176 -4.19 25.51 0.00
N SER A 177 -2.98 24.95 -0.07
CA SER A 177 -1.91 25.46 -0.92
C SER A 177 -2.00 24.79 -2.29
N GLU A 178 -2.13 25.58 -3.36
CA GLU A 178 -1.76 25.12 -4.71
C GLU A 178 -0.23 25.14 -4.80
N PRO A 179 0.46 24.00 -5.01
CA PRO A 179 0.21 22.92 -5.98
C PRO A 179 -0.58 21.71 -5.47
N ASN A 180 -0.77 20.70 -6.34
CA ASN A 180 -1.16 19.31 -6.01
C ASN A 180 -0.12 18.64 -5.09
N THR A 181 0.04 19.18 -3.88
CA THR A 181 0.96 18.68 -2.85
C THR A 181 0.20 17.70 -1.99
N GLN A 182 0.78 16.52 -1.79
CA GLN A 182 0.25 15.50 -0.89
C GLN A 182 1.22 15.30 0.26
N VAL A 183 0.69 15.26 1.48
CA VAL A 183 1.46 14.83 2.65
C VAL A 183 1.00 13.42 2.98
N LEU A 184 1.94 12.48 3.05
CA LEU A 184 1.69 11.11 3.46
C LEU A 184 2.56 10.76 4.65
N HIS A 185 1.98 9.99 5.55
CA HIS A 185 2.74 9.33 6.60
C HIS A 185 3.53 8.15 6.01
N MET A 186 4.71 7.86 6.54
CA MET A 186 5.60 6.80 6.04
C MET A 186 4.96 5.41 5.91
N LYS A 187 3.90 5.13 6.68
CA LYS A 187 3.15 3.86 6.66
C LYS A 187 2.12 3.77 5.55
N ASP A 188 1.61 4.90 5.07
CA ASP A 188 0.53 4.97 4.06
C ASP A 188 1.12 5.19 2.66
N LEU A 189 2.35 4.72 2.46
CA LEU A 189 3.11 4.98 1.25
C LEU A 189 2.82 3.92 0.16
N ASP A 190 2.37 4.42 -0.98
CA ASP A 190 2.08 3.62 -2.17
C ASP A 190 3.08 3.88 -3.31
N VAL A 191 3.35 2.86 -4.12
CA VAL A 191 4.22 2.94 -5.31
C VAL A 191 3.62 3.89 -6.35
N ARG A 192 2.31 3.84 -6.58
CA ARG A 192 1.62 4.74 -7.51
C ARG A 192 1.79 6.20 -7.11
N THR A 193 1.68 6.52 -5.82
CA THR A 193 1.79 7.89 -5.34
C THR A 193 3.22 8.42 -5.48
N LEU A 194 4.22 7.58 -5.17
CA LEU A 194 5.63 7.89 -5.44
C LEU A 194 5.90 8.19 -6.93
N LEU A 195 5.39 7.36 -7.84
CA LEU A 195 5.62 7.53 -9.28
C LEU A 195 4.87 8.71 -9.89
N LYS A 196 3.73 9.11 -9.30
CA LYS A 196 2.94 10.27 -9.74
C LYS A 196 3.59 11.60 -9.32
N ALA A 197 4.37 11.59 -8.25
CA ALA A 197 5.06 12.76 -7.76
C ALA A 197 6.23 13.15 -8.68
N LYS A 198 6.28 14.42 -9.08
CA LYS A 198 7.42 14.98 -9.82
C LYS A 198 8.56 15.35 -8.89
N LYS A 199 8.26 15.79 -7.67
CA LYS A 199 9.22 16.03 -6.60
C LYS A 199 8.78 15.31 -5.33
N ILE A 200 9.73 14.64 -4.68
CA ILE A 200 9.50 13.85 -3.48
C ILE A 200 10.41 14.40 -2.39
N ILE A 201 9.82 14.82 -1.29
CA ILE A 201 10.51 15.30 -0.09
C ILE A 201 10.29 14.25 1.00
N VAL A 202 11.35 13.69 1.54
CA VAL A 202 11.27 12.61 2.55
C VAL A 202 12.12 12.98 3.76
N GLU A 203 11.54 12.88 4.96
CA GLU A 203 12.31 12.97 6.21
C GLU A 203 13.31 11.80 6.30
N LYS A 204 14.54 12.06 6.73
CA LYS A 204 15.57 11.01 6.90
C LYS A 204 15.07 9.83 7.74
N GLU A 205 14.37 10.11 8.85
CA GLU A 205 13.78 9.09 9.72
C GLU A 205 12.77 8.20 8.99
N ALA A 206 11.91 8.80 8.15
CA ALA A 206 10.96 8.04 7.33
C ALA A 206 11.66 7.14 6.31
N LEU A 207 12.78 7.60 5.76
CA LEU A 207 13.57 6.84 4.78
C LEU A 207 14.24 5.61 5.43
N GLU A 208 14.80 5.78 6.63
CA GLU A 208 15.36 4.68 7.43
C GLU A 208 14.30 3.64 7.78
N TYR A 209 13.11 4.08 8.21
CA TYR A 209 11.97 3.18 8.47
C TYR A 209 11.53 2.38 7.23
N ILE A 210 11.50 3.03 6.06
CA ILE A 210 11.16 2.36 4.78
C ILE A 210 12.23 1.32 4.45
N GLU A 211 13.50 1.63 4.68
CA GLU A 211 14.59 0.70 4.46
C GLU A 211 14.42 -0.58 5.29
N GLU A 212 14.22 -0.44 6.60
CA GLU A 212 14.06 -1.56 7.54
C GLU A 212 12.89 -2.46 7.16
N ASN A 213 11.75 -1.87 6.78
CA ASN A 213 10.56 -2.62 6.41
C ASN A 213 10.65 -3.31 5.05
N THR A 214 11.39 -2.73 4.11
CA THR A 214 11.47 -3.25 2.73
C THR A 214 12.55 -4.31 2.57
N GLN A 215 13.64 -4.26 3.33
CA GLN A 215 14.69 -5.30 3.30
C GLN A 215 14.18 -6.66 3.78
N GLY A 216 13.00 -6.70 4.42
CA GLY A 216 12.49 -7.88 5.10
C GLY A 216 13.37 -8.19 6.31
N LYS A 217 12.81 -8.83 7.34
CA LYS A 217 13.67 -9.40 8.36
C LYS A 217 14.64 -10.34 7.63
N LYS A 218 15.95 -10.03 7.66
CA LYS A 218 16.97 -11.07 7.49
C LYS A 218 16.51 -12.19 8.40
N TYR A 219 16.19 -13.35 7.85
CA TYR A 219 15.91 -14.50 8.69
C TYR A 219 17.18 -14.74 9.48
N LEU A 220 17.18 -14.27 10.73
CA LEU A 220 18.08 -14.58 11.83
C LEU A 220 19.52 -14.89 11.41
N ASP A 221 20.43 -13.94 11.66
CA ASP A 221 21.86 -14.25 11.79
C ASP A 221 22.01 -15.53 12.63
N GLU A 222 22.84 -16.47 12.19
CA GLU A 222 22.96 -17.84 12.72
C GLU A 222 23.11 -17.88 14.27
N ALA A 223 23.65 -16.81 14.86
CA ALA A 223 23.76 -16.60 16.31
C ALA A 223 22.43 -16.52 17.08
N THR A 224 21.33 -16.11 16.42
CA THR A 224 19.99 -16.02 17.04
C THR A 224 19.17 -17.31 16.89
N MET A 225 19.53 -18.20 15.96
CA MET A 225 18.92 -19.53 15.86
C MET A 225 19.29 -20.41 17.06
N GLY A 226 20.56 -20.43 17.47
CA GLY A 226 21.02 -21.28 18.58
C GLY A 226 20.29 -21.03 19.92
N LYS A 227 19.91 -19.79 20.22
CA LYS A 227 19.23 -19.44 21.48
C LYS A 227 17.75 -19.82 21.50
N ASN A 228 17.06 -19.75 20.35
CA ASN A 228 15.62 -20.05 20.29
C ASN A 228 15.32 -21.55 20.34
N PHE A 229 16.20 -22.41 19.79
CA PHE A 229 16.08 -23.86 19.92
C PHE A 229 16.28 -24.35 21.36
N ASP A 230 17.18 -23.72 22.13
CA ASP A 230 17.46 -24.09 23.52
C ASP A 230 16.31 -23.73 24.48
N VAL A 231 15.66 -22.58 24.26
CA VAL A 231 14.48 -22.14 25.03
C VAL A 231 13.27 -23.03 24.73
N GLY A 232 13.09 -23.45 23.48
CA GLY A 232 12.06 -24.42 23.08
C GLY A 232 12.27 -25.79 23.74
N ALA A 233 13.50 -26.30 23.72
CA ALA A 233 13.84 -27.59 24.33
C ALA A 233 13.66 -27.60 25.86
N LYS A 234 14.00 -26.52 26.55
CA LYS A 234 13.75 -26.37 28.01
C LYS A 234 12.26 -26.37 28.34
N ARG A 235 11.43 -25.63 27.59
CA ARG A 235 9.97 -25.60 27.80
C ARG A 235 9.31 -26.95 27.58
N VAL A 236 9.75 -27.72 26.58
CA VAL A 236 9.24 -29.07 26.32
C VAL A 236 9.65 -30.06 27.42
N LYS A 237 10.88 -29.96 27.95
CA LYS A 237 11.33 -30.77 29.09
C LYS A 237 10.54 -30.45 30.37
N GLU A 238 10.32 -29.18 30.67
CA GLU A 238 9.51 -28.75 31.82
C GLU A 238 8.05 -29.20 31.71
N ALA A 239 7.45 -29.12 30.51
CA ALA A 239 6.09 -29.59 30.26
C ALA A 239 5.97 -31.12 30.44
N LYS A 240 6.94 -31.90 29.95
CA LYS A 240 6.97 -33.37 30.16
C LYS A 240 7.16 -33.74 31.64
N ALA A 241 8.00 -33.00 32.37
CA ALA A 241 8.20 -33.22 33.81
C ALA A 241 6.92 -32.92 34.63
N LYS A 242 6.20 -31.84 34.29
CA LYS A 242 4.90 -31.52 34.92
C LYS A 242 3.83 -32.58 34.61
N ALA A 243 3.76 -33.06 33.38
CA ALA A 243 2.82 -34.12 32.99
C ALA A 243 3.09 -35.47 33.71
N GLN A 244 4.36 -35.84 33.90
CA GLN A 244 4.72 -37.05 34.65
C GLN A 244 4.41 -36.94 36.15
N LYS A 245 4.58 -35.76 36.76
CA LYS A 245 4.17 -35.51 38.15
C LYS A 245 2.66 -35.60 38.33
N GLY A 246 1.87 -35.08 37.37
CA GLY A 246 0.41 -35.19 37.38
C GLY A 246 -0.09 -36.64 37.31
N LYS A 247 0.51 -37.47 36.45
CA LYS A 247 0.16 -38.89 36.35
C LYS A 247 0.47 -39.69 37.61
N LYS A 248 1.62 -39.44 38.26
CA LYS A 248 1.98 -40.09 39.54
C LYS A 248 1.06 -39.71 40.71
N ALA A 249 0.46 -38.52 40.67
CA ALA A 249 -0.49 -38.07 41.68
C ALA A 249 -1.88 -38.69 41.52
N GLN A 250 -2.30 -39.03 40.28
CA GLN A 250 -3.56 -39.71 40.02
C GLN A 250 -3.55 -41.21 40.34
N THR A 251 -2.39 -41.86 40.30
CA THR A 251 -2.23 -43.28 40.67
C THR A 251 -2.06 -43.54 42.17
N LYS A 252 -2.10 -42.49 43.01
CA LYS A 252 -1.95 -42.57 44.47
C LYS A 252 -3.22 -42.21 45.25
N LYS A 253 -4.35 -42.05 44.57
CA LYS A 253 -5.70 -42.00 45.14
C LYS A 253 -6.45 -43.24 44.69
#